data_AF-A0AAN7R9D7-F1
#
_entry.id   AF-A0AAN7R9D7-F1
#
_cell.length_a   1.000
_cell.length_b   1.000
_cell.length_c   1.000
_cell.angle_alpha   90.00
_cell.angle_beta   90.00
_cell.angle_gamma   90.00
#
_symmetry.space_group_name_H-M   'P 1'
#
loop_
_entity.id
_entity.type
_entity.pdbx_description
1 polymer ?
#
loop_
_entity_poly.entity_id
_entity_poly.type
_entity_poly.pdbx_seq_one_letter_code
_entity_poly.pdbx_strand_id
1 'polypeptide(L)'
;MQISKHEEPMPALQRKAERLHQNPDLATPSSKKQKVMPSEMQNRASKSKKQSLSKHHLQPEAQRCQEIDEEVEGEESERADVEEKISTLQRIVPGGEDLGVEKLFEETAEYILSLQWQIKAMRALTTFFEGLERNTRKLGG
;
A
#
# COMPACT_ATOMS: atom_id res chain seq x y z
N MET A 1 49.38 20.24 52.54
CA MET A 1 48.27 19.95 51.61
C MET A 1 48.10 18.43 51.56
N GLN A 2 47.05 17.90 52.19
CA GLN A 2 46.68 16.48 52.11
C GLN A 2 45.35 16.42 51.38
N ILE A 3 45.30 15.69 50.27
CA ILE A 3 44.07 15.48 49.49
C ILE A 3 43.72 14.00 49.69
N SER A 4 42.73 13.73 50.53
CA SER A 4 42.16 12.39 50.70
C SER A 4 41.56 11.92 49.38
N LYS A 5 42.05 10.79 48.87
CA LYS A 5 41.42 10.06 47.78
C LYS A 5 40.30 9.21 48.37
N HIS A 6 39.07 9.65 48.18
CA HIS A 6 37.88 8.85 48.46
C HIS A 6 37.47 8.19 47.14
N GLU A 7 37.71 6.89 47.02
CA GLU A 7 37.29 6.06 45.89
C GLU A 7 36.03 5.30 46.31
N GLU A 8 34.88 5.72 45.78
CA GLU A 8 33.61 4.99 45.94
C GLU A 8 33.52 3.91 44.86
N PRO A 9 33.26 2.64 45.23
CA PRO A 9 33.06 1.58 44.26
C PRO A 9 31.70 1.73 43.56
N MET A 10 31.73 1.94 42.25
CA MET A 10 30.55 1.97 41.38
C MET A 10 29.76 0.65 41.46
N PRO A 11 28.43 0.67 41.65
CA PRO A 11 27.63 -0.54 41.60
C PRO A 11 27.52 -1.06 40.16
N ALA A 12 27.89 -2.33 39.97
CA ALA A 12 27.79 -3.04 38.71
C ALA A 12 26.32 -3.16 38.25
N LEU A 13 25.96 -2.43 37.21
CA LEU A 13 24.69 -2.59 36.50
C LEU A 13 24.65 -3.97 35.84
N GLN A 14 23.86 -4.86 36.41
CA GLN A 14 23.58 -6.19 35.89
C GLN A 14 22.87 -6.07 34.53
N ARG A 15 23.57 -6.45 33.46
CA ARG A 15 22.97 -6.64 32.14
C ARG A 15 22.03 -7.84 32.20
N LYS A 16 20.73 -7.61 32.31
CA LYS A 16 19.74 -8.64 31.95
C LYS A 16 19.75 -8.77 30.44
N ALA A 17 20.26 -9.91 29.95
CA ALA A 17 20.01 -10.38 28.61
C ALA A 17 18.56 -10.89 28.55
N GLU A 18 17.64 -10.07 28.02
CA GLU A 18 16.34 -10.58 27.62
C GLU A 18 16.47 -11.29 26.27
N ARG A 19 16.05 -12.56 26.30
CA ARG A 19 16.20 -13.52 25.22
C ARG A 19 15.21 -13.18 24.12
N LEU A 20 15.73 -13.20 22.90
CA LEU A 20 15.00 -13.21 21.65
C LEU A 20 14.14 -14.49 21.60
N HIS A 21 12.83 -14.36 21.75
CA HIS A 21 11.88 -15.44 21.43
C HIS A 21 11.25 -15.13 20.07
N GLN A 22 11.83 -15.73 19.02
CA GLN A 22 11.12 -16.02 17.78
C GLN A 22 10.15 -17.16 18.07
N ASN A 23 8.86 -16.94 17.82
CA ASN A 23 7.88 -18.02 17.70
C ASN A 23 7.46 -18.10 16.24
N PRO A 24 7.69 -19.24 15.55
CA PRO A 24 7.01 -19.56 14.30
C PRO A 24 5.76 -20.36 14.66
N ASP A 25 4.57 -19.81 14.44
CA ASP A 25 3.45 -20.72 14.13
C ASP A 25 2.33 -20.06 13.32
N LEU A 26 1.95 -20.81 12.29
CA LEU A 26 0.79 -20.63 11.46
C LEU A 26 -0.48 -20.82 12.30
N ALA A 27 -1.34 -19.81 12.35
CA ALA A 27 -2.73 -19.99 12.76
C ALA A 27 -3.66 -19.39 11.71
N THR A 28 -4.27 -20.28 10.94
CA THR A 28 -5.43 -20.01 10.07
C THR A 28 -6.65 -19.62 10.90
N PRO A 29 -7.57 -18.81 10.34
CA PRO A 29 -8.98 -18.99 10.65
C PRO A 29 -9.77 -19.37 9.40
N SER A 30 -10.28 -20.60 9.47
CA SER A 30 -11.31 -21.18 8.62
C SER A 30 -12.67 -20.48 8.80
N SER A 31 -13.41 -20.39 7.70
CA SER A 31 -14.88 -20.36 7.59
C SER A 31 -15.64 -19.08 7.97
N LYS A 32 -16.14 -18.38 6.93
CA LYS A 32 -17.58 -18.03 6.77
C LYS A 32 -17.85 -17.55 5.34
N LYS A 33 -18.53 -18.39 4.56
CA LYS A 33 -19.04 -18.07 3.21
C LYS A 33 -20.17 -17.06 3.35
N GLN A 34 -19.96 -15.81 2.93
CA GLN A 34 -21.04 -14.85 2.73
C GLN A 34 -21.36 -14.78 1.24
N LYS A 35 -22.52 -15.33 0.88
CA LYS A 35 -23.09 -15.33 -0.47
C LYS A 35 -23.57 -13.92 -0.79
N VAL A 36 -22.86 -13.18 -1.62
CA VAL A 36 -23.34 -11.91 -2.19
C VAL A 36 -23.83 -12.18 -3.62
N MET A 37 -25.07 -11.78 -3.87
CA MET A 37 -25.83 -12.00 -5.09
C MET A 37 -25.28 -11.12 -6.22
N PRO A 38 -25.16 -11.60 -7.48
CA PRO A 38 -24.90 -10.72 -8.60
C PRO A 38 -26.18 -9.99 -9.01
N SER A 39 -26.12 -8.66 -9.04
CA SER A 39 -27.14 -7.77 -9.59
C SER A 39 -27.14 -7.87 -11.11
N GLU A 40 -28.28 -8.27 -11.66
CA GLU A 40 -28.55 -8.31 -13.10
C GLU A 40 -28.76 -6.89 -13.63
N MET A 41 -27.78 -6.35 -14.35
CA MET A 41 -27.95 -5.15 -15.16
C MET A 41 -28.27 -5.53 -16.61
N GLN A 42 -29.42 -5.01 -17.03
CA GLN A 42 -30.08 -5.19 -18.32
C GLN A 42 -29.23 -4.64 -19.47
N ASN A 43 -28.92 -5.47 -20.45
CA ASN A 43 -28.46 -5.02 -21.77
C ASN A 43 -29.50 -5.42 -22.83
N ARG A 44 -30.33 -4.45 -23.23
CA ARG A 44 -31.16 -4.51 -24.43
C ARG A 44 -30.27 -4.29 -25.65
N ALA A 45 -30.05 -5.33 -26.45
CA ALA A 45 -29.51 -5.19 -27.79
C ALA A 45 -30.51 -5.76 -28.80
N SER A 46 -31.16 -4.87 -29.54
CA SER A 46 -31.91 -5.22 -30.75
C SER A 46 -30.97 -5.18 -31.94
N LYS A 47 -30.93 -6.25 -32.75
CA LYS A 47 -31.09 -6.26 -34.23
C LYS A 47 -30.32 -7.39 -34.92
N SER A 48 -31.00 -7.93 -35.94
CA SER A 48 -30.46 -8.49 -37.20
C SER A 48 -30.06 -9.97 -37.27
N LYS A 49 -31.10 -10.77 -37.47
CA LYS A 49 -31.25 -11.82 -38.51
C LYS A 49 -30.15 -11.84 -39.60
N LYS A 50 -29.36 -12.91 -39.66
CA LYS A 50 -28.72 -13.41 -40.90
C LYS A 50 -28.73 -14.94 -40.91
N GLN A 51 -29.22 -15.48 -42.03
CA GLN A 51 -29.37 -16.89 -42.35
C GLN A 51 -28.02 -17.54 -42.73
N SER A 52 -27.93 -18.83 -42.40
CA SER A 52 -27.45 -19.95 -43.24
C SER A 52 -26.06 -19.86 -43.89
N LEU A 53 -25.19 -20.82 -43.59
CA LEU A 53 -24.84 -21.93 -44.49
C LEU A 53 -23.72 -22.79 -43.87
N SER A 54 -23.75 -24.07 -44.20
CA SER A 54 -22.87 -25.13 -43.71
C SER A 54 -21.53 -25.22 -44.47
N LYS A 55 -20.58 -25.95 -43.86
CA LYS A 55 -19.78 -27.06 -44.45
C LYS A 55 -18.27 -26.85 -44.75
N HIS A 56 -17.52 -27.92 -44.36
CA HIS A 56 -16.19 -28.42 -44.75
C HIS A 56 -14.94 -27.69 -44.19
N HIS A 57 -14.18 -28.31 -43.28
CA HIS A 57 -13.07 -29.27 -43.49
C HIS A 57 -11.95 -28.66 -44.33
N LEU A 58 -10.79 -28.42 -43.69
CA LEU A 58 -9.40 -28.67 -44.15
C LEU A 58 -8.43 -27.92 -43.20
N GLN A 59 -7.65 -28.66 -42.41
CA GLN A 59 -6.26 -28.30 -42.05
C GLN A 59 -5.34 -28.88 -43.15
N PRO A 60 -4.04 -28.55 -43.28
CA PRO A 60 -3.12 -27.92 -42.31
C PRO A 60 -2.29 -26.78 -42.95
N GLU A 61 -1.24 -26.28 -42.27
CA GLU A 61 0.12 -26.02 -42.82
C GLU A 61 0.93 -25.07 -41.89
N ALA A 62 2.18 -25.47 -41.66
CA ALA A 62 3.39 -24.67 -41.43
C ALA A 62 3.57 -23.82 -40.14
N GLN A 63 4.26 -24.43 -39.17
CA GLN A 63 5.63 -24.05 -38.76
C GLN A 63 5.96 -22.55 -38.57
N ARG A 64 6.00 -22.10 -37.30
CA ARG A 64 7.13 -21.29 -36.82
C ARG A 64 7.26 -21.42 -35.30
N CYS A 65 8.26 -22.18 -34.87
CA CYS A 65 8.83 -22.05 -33.53
C CYS A 65 9.42 -20.64 -33.42
N GLN A 66 9.01 -19.88 -32.43
CA GLN A 66 9.81 -18.78 -31.90
C GLN A 66 10.08 -19.14 -30.46
N GLU A 67 11.27 -19.69 -30.27
CA GLU A 67 11.93 -19.81 -28.99
C GLU A 67 11.96 -18.41 -28.38
N ILE A 68 11.24 -18.25 -27.28
CA ILE A 68 11.39 -17.13 -26.37
C ILE A 68 12.75 -17.35 -25.72
N ASP A 69 13.70 -16.53 -26.14
CA ASP A 69 15.05 -16.40 -25.59
C ASP A 69 14.90 -15.82 -24.17
N GLU A 70 14.53 -16.68 -23.22
CA GLU A 70 14.52 -16.38 -21.79
C GLU A 70 15.93 -16.52 -21.24
N GLU A 71 16.80 -15.52 -21.45
CA GLU A 71 17.99 -15.31 -20.61
C GLU A 71 18.70 -14.02 -21.04
N VAL A 72 18.27 -12.85 -20.52
CA VAL A 72 19.03 -11.63 -20.11
C VAL A 72 18.01 -10.47 -19.99
N GLU A 73 16.98 -10.56 -19.12
CA GLU A 73 15.98 -9.47 -18.99
C GLU A 73 15.57 -9.14 -17.54
N GLY A 74 16.26 -9.71 -16.55
CA GLY A 74 15.90 -9.52 -15.13
C GLY A 74 16.29 -8.14 -14.57
N GLU A 75 17.52 -7.70 -14.79
CA GLU A 75 18.04 -6.49 -14.12
C GLU A 75 17.63 -5.18 -14.78
N GLU A 76 17.42 -5.17 -16.10
CA GLU A 76 17.02 -3.96 -16.84
C GLU A 76 15.55 -3.62 -16.60
N SER A 77 14.71 -4.65 -16.51
CA SER A 77 13.29 -4.53 -16.18
C SER A 77 13.06 -3.95 -14.77
N GLU A 78 13.76 -4.48 -13.76
CA GLU A 78 13.65 -3.97 -12.38
C GLU A 78 14.05 -2.50 -12.24
N ARG A 79 15.06 -2.05 -12.99
CA ARG A 79 15.50 -0.64 -12.98
C ARG A 79 14.46 0.26 -13.62
N ALA A 80 13.85 -0.16 -14.73
CA ALA A 80 12.78 0.59 -15.39
C ALA A 80 11.55 0.76 -14.47
N ASP A 81 11.17 -0.29 -13.75
CA ASP A 81 10.07 -0.26 -12.78
C ASP A 81 10.32 0.72 -11.62
N VAL A 82 11.58 0.82 -11.16
CA VAL A 82 11.95 1.77 -10.09
C VAL A 82 11.88 3.19 -10.60
N GLU A 83 12.36 3.47 -11.81
CA GLU A 83 12.33 4.82 -12.40
C GLU A 83 10.87 5.31 -12.57
N GLU A 84 9.95 4.45 -13.00
CA GLU A 84 8.52 4.80 -13.08
C GLU A 84 7.93 5.17 -11.71
N LYS A 85 8.30 4.42 -10.66
CA LYS A 85 7.87 4.70 -9.29
C LYS A 85 8.43 6.04 -8.78
N ILE A 86 9.70 6.33 -9.08
CA ILE A 86 10.32 7.61 -8.74
C ILE A 86 9.61 8.76 -9.48
N SER A 87 9.37 8.63 -10.78
CA SER A 87 8.64 9.61 -11.59
C SER A 87 7.23 9.88 -11.02
N THR A 88 6.53 8.80 -10.65
CA THR A 88 5.21 8.92 -10.00
C THR A 88 5.30 9.66 -8.67
N LEU A 89 6.32 9.36 -7.87
CA LEU A 89 6.53 9.98 -6.57
C LEU A 89 6.85 11.47 -6.70
N GLN A 90 7.71 11.86 -7.65
CA GLN A 90 8.04 13.27 -7.94
C GLN A 90 6.79 14.09 -8.29
N ARG A 91 5.84 13.51 -9.03
CA ARG A 91 4.61 14.22 -9.42
C ARG A 91 3.63 14.45 -8.27
N ILE A 92 3.59 13.56 -7.28
CA ILE A 92 2.63 13.66 -6.17
C ILE A 92 3.19 14.40 -4.95
N VAL A 93 4.51 14.43 -4.80
CA VAL A 93 5.19 15.12 -3.70
C VAL A 93 5.31 16.61 -4.06
N PRO A 94 4.92 17.53 -3.16
CA PRO A 94 5.08 18.96 -3.40
C PRO A 94 6.53 19.33 -3.72
N GLY A 95 6.75 19.96 -4.87
CA GLY A 95 8.10 20.32 -5.34
C GLY A 95 8.96 19.15 -5.83
N GLY A 96 8.40 17.93 -5.93
CA GLY A 96 9.15 16.72 -6.23
C GLY A 96 9.79 16.65 -7.62
N GLU A 97 9.24 17.35 -8.62
CA GLU A 97 9.76 17.39 -10.00
C GLU A 97 11.20 17.95 -10.07
N ASP A 98 11.58 18.83 -9.14
CA ASP A 98 12.89 19.47 -9.08
C ASP A 98 13.88 18.75 -8.11
N LEU A 99 13.46 17.64 -7.49
CA LEU A 99 14.22 16.95 -6.45
C LEU A 99 14.92 15.68 -6.94
N GLY A 100 16.16 15.49 -6.48
CA GLY A 100 16.85 14.20 -6.55
C GLY A 100 16.29 13.18 -5.55
N VAL A 101 16.58 11.89 -5.78
CA VAL A 101 15.97 10.75 -5.08
C VAL A 101 16.06 10.83 -3.54
N GLU A 102 17.21 11.19 -2.97
CA GLU A 102 17.39 11.25 -1.51
C GLU A 102 16.44 12.28 -0.86
N LYS A 103 16.43 13.50 -1.41
CA LYS A 103 15.58 14.58 -0.92
C LYS A 103 14.10 14.35 -1.23
N LEU A 104 13.81 13.68 -2.35
CA LEU A 104 12.45 13.26 -2.68
C LEU A 104 11.88 12.35 -1.58
N PHE A 105 12.66 11.43 -1.02
CA PHE A 105 12.19 10.56 0.07
C PHE A 105 12.01 11.32 1.39
N GLU A 106 12.87 12.29 1.70
CA GLU A 106 12.70 13.15 2.87
C GLU A 106 11.40 13.96 2.79
N GLU A 107 11.18 14.67 1.67
CA GLU A 107 9.95 15.44 1.42
C GLU A 107 8.71 14.52 1.36
N THR A 108 8.85 13.29 0.86
CA THR A 108 7.78 12.29 0.90
C THR A 108 7.39 11.95 2.33
N ALA A 109 8.37 11.72 3.20
CA ALA A 109 8.12 11.39 4.60
C ALA A 109 7.39 12.55 5.32
N GLU A 110 7.86 13.78 5.11
CA GLU A 110 7.23 14.99 5.64
C GLU A 110 5.82 15.21 5.09
N TYR A 111 5.62 14.99 3.80
CA TYR A 111 4.32 15.17 3.17
C TYR A 111 3.30 14.15 3.66
N ILE A 112 3.68 12.87 3.80
CA ILE A 112 2.82 11.84 4.40
C ILE A 112 2.42 12.22 5.82
N LEU A 113 3.38 12.67 6.64
CA LEU A 113 3.09 13.09 8.02
C LEU A 113 2.11 14.28 8.02
N SER A 114 2.33 15.27 7.17
CA SER A 114 1.48 16.44 7.04
C SER A 114 0.05 16.07 6.65
N LEU A 115 -0.13 15.19 5.65
CA LEU A 115 -1.44 14.68 5.24
C LEU A 115 -2.16 13.96 6.39
N GLN A 116 -1.45 13.12 7.15
CA GLN A 116 -2.03 12.45 8.31
C GLN A 116 -2.52 13.43 9.38
N TRP A 117 -1.75 14.50 9.62
CA TRP A 117 -2.11 15.53 10.59
C TRP A 117 -3.32 16.35 10.14
N GLN A 118 -3.38 16.70 8.85
CA GLN A 118 -4.54 17.37 8.26
C GLN A 118 -5.82 16.55 8.47
N ILE A 119 -5.77 15.25 8.16
CA ILE A 119 -6.91 14.34 8.36
C ILE A 119 -7.29 14.26 9.84
N LYS A 120 -6.32 14.11 10.75
CA LYS A 120 -6.57 14.07 12.21
C LYS A 120 -7.24 15.35 12.70
N ALA A 121 -6.77 16.52 12.27
CA ALA A 121 -7.35 17.80 12.62
C ALA A 121 -8.79 17.92 12.11
N MET A 122 -9.05 17.59 10.84
CA MET A 122 -10.39 17.61 10.28
C MET A 122 -11.35 16.68 11.04
N ARG A 123 -10.91 15.47 11.37
CA ARG A 123 -11.72 14.53 12.16
C ARG A 123 -12.03 15.07 13.56
N ALA A 124 -11.05 15.67 14.23
CA ALA A 124 -11.26 16.28 15.54
C ALA A 124 -12.28 17.43 15.48
N LEU A 125 -12.19 18.29 14.47
CA LEU A 125 -13.16 19.36 14.23
C LEU A 125 -14.56 18.80 13.95
N THR A 126 -14.68 17.80 13.09
CA THR A 126 -15.96 17.15 12.81
C THR A 126 -16.58 16.55 14.07
N THR A 127 -15.81 15.81 14.87
CA THR A 127 -16.29 15.25 16.14
C THR A 127 -16.69 16.34 17.13
N PHE A 128 -15.97 17.46 17.16
CA PHE A 128 -16.32 18.61 17.98
C PHE A 128 -17.65 19.22 17.56
N PHE A 129 -17.87 19.47 16.27
CA PHE A 129 -19.13 20.01 15.75
C PHE A 129 -20.31 19.07 15.97
N GLU A 130 -20.14 17.77 15.73
CA GLU A 130 -21.15 16.76 16.05
C GLU A 130 -21.49 16.75 17.56
N GLY A 131 -20.48 16.95 18.42
CA GLY A 131 -20.66 17.10 19.86
C GLY A 131 -21.47 18.34 20.22
N LEU A 132 -21.15 19.49 19.62
CA LEU A 132 -21.86 20.75 19.82
C LEU A 132 -23.32 20.62 19.39
N GLU A 133 -23.57 20.01 18.23
CA GLU A 133 -24.91 19.83 17.69
C GLU A 133 -25.78 18.93 18.58
N ARG A 134 -25.21 17.89 19.19
CA ARG A 134 -25.92 17.08 20.20
C ARG A 134 -26.24 17.85 21.48
N ASN A 135 -25.47 18.88 21.82
CA ASN A 135 -25.69 19.69 23.01
C ASN A 135 -26.74 20.79 22.76
N THR A 136 -26.80 21.38 21.55
CA THR A 136 -27.80 22.39 21.21
C THR A 136 -29.21 21.81 21.07
N ARG A 137 -29.34 20.59 20.54
CA ARG A 137 -30.64 19.89 20.43
C ARG A 137 -31.22 19.39 21.76
N LYS A 138 -30.46 19.42 22.85
CA LYS A 138 -30.91 18.98 24.20
C LYS A 138 -31.46 20.12 25.07
N LEU A 139 -31.46 21.36 24.58
CA LEU A 139 -31.93 22.53 25.31
C LEU A 139 -33.28 23.09 24.81
N GLY A 140 -34.01 22.34 23.96
CA GLY A 140 -35.41 22.63 23.63
C GLY A 140 -36.34 21.71 24.42
N GLY A 141 -37.14 22.29 25.31
CA GLY A 141 -38.19 21.60 26.08
C GLY A 141 -39.44 21.29 25.26
#